data_AF-A0A966S5G7-F1
#
_entry.id   AF-A0A966S5G7-F1
#
_cell.length_a   1.000
_cell.length_b   1.000
_cell.length_c   1.000
_cell.angle_alpha   90.00
_cell.angle_beta   90.00
_cell.angle_gamma   90.00
#
_symmetry.space_group_name_H-M   'P 1'
#
loop_
_entity.id
_entity.type
_entity.pdbx_description
1 polymer ?
#
loop_
_entity_poly.entity_id
_entity_poly.type
_entity_poly.pdbx_seq_one_letter_code
_entity_poly.pdbx_strand_id
1 'polypeptide(L)'
;AQTSARPARLFNAAALCVNGSIAGVYHKQLLPNYAVFDELRYFAPGHNDNTLHQVAGVAVSLSICEDVWVAEGPLARQRAAGAQVAININGSPFDRHKGGVREATVLARATETGMPVVYVNQVCGQDELVFDGGSFVADEGGRIIARAAQFAEELLVVDVPIGDAAPTASRSNTPKISTSAAARSATATPMLSAQPLGELDQVLAALALGTRDYVRKNGFTDVVIGLSGGIDSALVAAVAVDALGASRVHGVSMPSRYSSEGSRTDAALLARNLGIEMLTVPIEPAFAAYLEMTHHVFADRTADLTEENLQSRVRGTTLMALSNKFGWMVLTTGNKSELAVGYFTLYGDSVGGFAVIKDIFKTDVYALARRVNERSGREIIPHATLTKPPSAELRPDQR
;
A
#
# COMPACT_ATOMS: atom_id res chain seq x y z
N ALA A 1 -36.82 -16.97 31.30
CA ALA A 1 -35.34 -16.99 31.30
C ALA A 1 -34.86 -17.01 29.85
N GLN A 2 -34.56 -15.84 29.28
CA GLN A 2 -33.91 -15.76 27.97
C GLN A 2 -32.43 -16.03 28.19
N THR A 3 -31.96 -17.20 27.76
CA THR A 3 -30.54 -17.50 27.62
C THR A 3 -29.99 -16.58 26.53
N SER A 4 -29.37 -15.46 26.93
CA SER A 4 -28.52 -14.70 26.03
C SER A 4 -27.31 -15.58 25.69
N ALA A 5 -27.41 -16.33 24.60
CA ALA A 5 -26.25 -16.98 24.02
C ALA A 5 -25.24 -15.86 23.72
N ARG A 6 -24.15 -15.80 24.49
CA ARG A 6 -23.01 -14.96 24.14
C ARG A 6 -22.64 -15.31 22.70
N PRO A 7 -22.44 -14.33 21.80
CA PRO A 7 -21.98 -14.64 20.45
C PRO A 7 -20.71 -15.49 20.53
N ALA A 8 -20.60 -16.48 19.65
CA ALA A 8 -19.43 -17.34 19.57
C ALA A 8 -18.17 -16.46 19.43
N ARG A 9 -17.13 -16.74 20.23
CA ARG A 9 -15.86 -16.01 20.14
C ARG A 9 -15.17 -16.37 18.84
N LEU A 10 -14.93 -15.38 17.98
CA LEU A 10 -14.12 -15.51 16.78
C LEU A 10 -12.63 -15.37 17.14
N PHE A 11 -11.76 -16.05 16.41
CA PHE A 11 -10.31 -15.98 16.58
C PHE A 11 -9.65 -15.64 15.24
N ASN A 12 -8.59 -14.83 15.29
CA ASN A 12 -7.62 -14.73 14.20
C ASN A 12 -6.72 -15.98 14.27
N ALA A 13 -6.72 -16.80 13.22
CA ALA A 13 -6.22 -18.17 13.31
C ALA A 13 -5.35 -18.58 12.12
N ALA A 14 -4.38 -19.45 12.38
CA ALA A 14 -3.57 -20.13 11.38
C ALA A 14 -3.81 -21.64 11.49
N ALA A 15 -4.24 -22.26 10.39
CA ALA A 15 -4.48 -23.69 10.32
C ALA A 15 -3.30 -24.40 9.62
N LEU A 16 -2.84 -25.49 10.22
CA LEU A 16 -1.90 -26.41 9.61
C LEU A 16 -2.68 -27.53 8.91
N CYS A 17 -2.62 -27.59 7.59
CA CYS A 17 -3.39 -28.54 6.79
C CYS A 17 -2.47 -29.61 6.18
N VAL A 18 -2.86 -30.89 6.29
CA VAL A 18 -2.12 -32.04 5.77
C VAL A 18 -3.10 -32.99 5.10
N ASN A 19 -2.86 -33.34 3.83
CA ASN A 19 -3.68 -34.31 3.07
C ASN A 19 -5.19 -34.06 3.18
N GLY A 20 -5.61 -32.79 3.08
CA GLY A 20 -7.02 -32.40 3.16
C GLY A 20 -7.62 -32.32 4.57
N SER A 21 -6.82 -32.54 5.63
CA SER A 21 -7.26 -32.46 7.04
C SER A 21 -6.56 -31.34 7.81
N ILE A 22 -7.23 -30.75 8.79
CA ILE A 22 -6.62 -29.78 9.72
C ILE A 22 -5.88 -30.56 10.82
N ALA A 23 -4.55 -30.49 10.82
CA ALA A 23 -3.68 -31.12 11.80
C ALA A 23 -3.45 -30.26 13.06
N GLY A 24 -3.71 -28.95 12.96
CA GLY A 24 -3.56 -28.00 14.07
C GLY A 24 -4.13 -26.64 13.75
N VAL A 25 -4.48 -25.88 14.79
CA VAL A 25 -4.95 -24.51 14.68
C VAL A 25 -4.31 -23.67 15.77
N TYR A 26 -3.57 -22.66 15.37
CA TYR A 26 -3.05 -21.62 16.26
C TYR A 26 -4.01 -20.43 16.27
N HIS A 27 -4.25 -19.84 17.44
CA HIS A 27 -5.02 -18.61 17.59
C HIS A 27 -4.08 -17.49 18.03
N LYS A 28 -4.07 -16.37 17.29
CA LYS A 28 -3.28 -15.17 17.58
C LYS A 28 -3.53 -14.72 19.01
N GLN A 29 -2.47 -14.43 19.75
CA GLN A 29 -2.58 -14.12 21.17
C GLN A 29 -2.50 -12.63 21.44
N LEU A 30 -1.64 -11.93 20.71
CA LEU A 30 -1.48 -10.49 20.82
C LEU A 30 -2.30 -9.82 19.72
N LEU A 31 -3.40 -9.17 20.09
CA LEU A 31 -4.31 -8.52 19.14
C LEU A 31 -4.03 -7.00 19.11
N PRO A 32 -3.44 -6.46 18.02
CA PRO A 32 -3.18 -5.03 17.92
C PRO A 32 -4.51 -4.27 17.85
N ASN A 33 -4.60 -3.19 18.64
CA ASN A 33 -5.78 -2.31 18.69
C ASN A 33 -5.36 -0.84 18.75
N TYR A 34 -4.46 -0.47 17.84
CA TYR A 34 -3.86 0.87 17.72
C TYR A 34 -3.61 1.19 16.24
N ALA A 35 -3.48 2.48 15.93
CA ALA A 35 -3.29 2.99 14.58
C ALA A 35 -4.37 2.48 13.61
N VAL A 36 -3.98 1.63 12.64
CA VAL A 36 -4.88 1.07 11.62
C VAL A 36 -5.50 -0.27 12.02
N PHE A 37 -5.20 -0.78 13.22
CA PHE A 37 -5.66 -2.08 13.69
C PHE A 37 -6.72 -1.94 14.76
N ASP A 38 -7.81 -2.71 14.61
CA ASP A 38 -8.92 -2.83 15.56
C ASP A 38 -9.25 -4.31 15.84
N GLU A 39 -8.25 -5.17 16.04
CA GLU A 39 -8.49 -6.62 16.11
C GLU A 39 -9.36 -7.04 17.30
N LEU A 40 -9.33 -6.31 18.43
CA LEU A 40 -10.19 -6.59 19.60
C LEU A 40 -11.67 -6.32 19.32
N ARG A 41 -12.00 -5.57 18.27
CA ARG A 41 -13.39 -5.41 17.80
C ARG A 41 -13.96 -6.72 17.27
N TYR A 42 -13.12 -7.59 16.69
CA TYR A 42 -13.55 -8.77 15.96
C TYR A 42 -13.20 -10.08 16.66
N PHE A 43 -12.03 -10.15 17.30
CA PHE A 43 -11.43 -11.40 17.77
C PHE A 43 -11.18 -11.41 19.27
N ALA A 44 -11.25 -12.62 19.85
CA ALA A 44 -10.73 -12.89 21.18
C ALA A 44 -9.26 -13.34 21.09
N PRO A 45 -8.41 -12.98 22.06
CA PRO A 45 -7.02 -13.46 22.09
C PRO A 45 -6.99 -14.98 22.34
N GLY A 46 -6.07 -15.66 21.68
CA GLY A 46 -5.72 -17.04 21.96
C GLY A 46 -5.04 -17.20 23.32
N HIS A 47 -5.07 -18.43 23.86
CA HIS A 47 -4.44 -18.76 25.15
C HIS A 47 -3.50 -19.98 25.07
N ASN A 48 -3.42 -20.62 23.90
CA ASN A 48 -2.73 -21.89 23.73
C ASN A 48 -1.39 -21.68 23.03
N ASP A 49 -0.29 -21.87 23.76
CA ASP A 49 1.07 -21.82 23.21
C ASP A 49 1.49 -23.13 22.52
N ASN A 50 0.73 -24.21 22.74
CA ASN A 50 1.18 -25.59 22.53
C ASN A 50 0.72 -26.20 21.19
N THR A 51 0.69 -25.43 20.11
CA THR A 51 0.57 -25.97 18.74
C THR A 51 1.95 -26.17 18.15
N LEU A 52 2.80 -26.92 18.85
CA LEU A 52 4.01 -27.47 18.23
C LEU A 52 3.58 -28.62 17.33
N HIS A 53 4.18 -28.67 16.14
CA HIS A 53 3.94 -29.74 15.19
C HIS A 53 5.28 -30.31 14.75
N GLN A 54 5.41 -31.63 14.77
CA GLN A 54 6.59 -32.32 14.28
C GLN A 54 6.46 -32.50 12.77
N VAL A 55 7.08 -31.63 11.98
CA VAL A 55 7.04 -31.68 10.52
C VAL A 55 8.38 -32.22 10.02
N ALA A 56 8.36 -33.39 9.38
CA ALA A 56 9.58 -34.05 8.89
C ALA A 56 10.70 -34.22 9.95
N GLY A 57 10.32 -34.38 11.22
CA GLY A 57 11.27 -34.51 12.35
C GLY A 57 11.72 -33.19 12.98
N VAL A 58 11.22 -32.04 12.51
CA VAL A 58 11.49 -30.72 13.08
C VAL A 58 10.28 -30.23 13.87
N ALA A 59 10.50 -29.72 15.08
CA ALA A 59 9.46 -29.07 15.87
C ALA A 59 9.18 -27.65 15.34
N VAL A 60 8.07 -27.49 14.62
CA VAL A 60 7.64 -26.20 14.04
C VAL A 60 6.62 -25.53 14.95
N SER A 61 6.78 -24.22 15.19
CA SER A 61 5.77 -23.39 15.83
C SER A 61 5.12 -22.42 14.84
N LEU A 62 3.87 -22.04 15.12
CA LEU A 62 3.10 -21.05 14.38
C LEU A 62 2.88 -19.82 15.26
N SER A 63 2.93 -18.64 14.65
CA SER A 63 2.59 -17.37 15.27
C SER A 63 2.01 -16.41 14.22
N ILE A 64 1.28 -15.39 14.65
CA ILE A 64 0.62 -14.47 13.71
C ILE A 64 0.99 -13.03 14.04
N CYS A 65 1.64 -12.37 13.08
CA CYS A 65 1.90 -10.94 13.07
C CYS A 65 2.43 -10.40 14.42
N GLU A 66 1.61 -9.64 15.14
CA GLU A 66 1.92 -8.99 16.43
C GLU A 66 2.58 -9.92 17.46
N ASP A 67 2.33 -11.23 17.40
CA ASP A 67 2.95 -12.22 18.29
C ASP A 67 4.49 -12.20 18.28
N VAL A 68 5.15 -11.76 17.19
CA VAL A 68 6.63 -11.64 17.10
C VAL A 68 7.18 -10.36 17.75
N TRP A 69 6.33 -9.37 18.02
CA TRP A 69 6.78 -8.04 18.44
C TRP A 69 7.16 -7.96 19.92
N VAL A 70 6.68 -8.91 20.73
CA VAL A 70 6.92 -8.94 22.18
C VAL A 70 7.94 -10.02 22.52
N ALA A 71 9.02 -9.64 23.20
CA ALA A 71 10.12 -10.54 23.58
C ALA A 71 9.65 -11.71 24.44
N GLU A 72 8.88 -11.44 25.50
CA GLU A 72 8.27 -12.45 26.37
C GLU A 72 6.94 -13.01 25.81
N GLY A 73 6.75 -12.89 24.49
CA GLY A 73 5.53 -13.28 23.78
C GLY A 73 5.41 -14.79 23.51
N PRO A 74 4.51 -15.19 22.60
CA PRO A 74 4.29 -16.60 22.25
C PRO A 74 5.57 -17.33 21.78
N LEU A 75 6.46 -16.66 21.04
CA LEU A 75 7.66 -17.32 20.48
C LEU A 75 8.62 -17.81 21.57
N ALA A 76 8.86 -17.02 22.63
CA ALA A 76 9.72 -17.43 23.74
C ALA A 76 9.14 -18.66 24.48
N ARG A 77 7.82 -18.68 24.71
CA ARG A 77 7.13 -19.81 25.33
C ARG A 77 7.14 -21.06 24.43
N GLN A 78 6.95 -20.89 23.13
CA GLN A 78 7.05 -21.97 22.13
C GLN A 78 8.46 -22.55 22.06
N ARG A 79 9.49 -21.70 22.13
CA ARG A 79 10.88 -22.15 22.21
C ARG A 79 11.16 -22.95 23.47
N ALA A 80 10.70 -22.46 24.63
CA ALA A 80 10.81 -23.19 25.90
C ALA A 80 10.07 -24.54 25.88
N ALA A 81 9.02 -24.66 25.05
CA ALA A 81 8.31 -25.91 24.80
C ALA A 81 8.99 -26.84 23.77
N GLY A 82 10.11 -26.43 23.17
CA GLY A 82 10.92 -27.25 22.27
C GLY A 82 10.79 -26.94 20.78
N ALA A 83 10.22 -25.78 20.39
CA ALA A 83 10.25 -25.35 19.00
C ALA A 83 11.71 -25.21 18.48
N GLN A 84 11.91 -25.58 17.22
CA GLN A 84 13.18 -25.51 16.49
C GLN A 84 13.12 -24.54 15.30
N VAL A 85 11.93 -24.14 14.86
CA VAL A 85 11.70 -23.06 13.89
C VAL A 85 10.33 -22.43 14.13
N ALA A 86 10.24 -21.10 13.99
CA ALA A 86 8.97 -20.38 14.04
C ALA A 86 8.55 -19.92 12.64
N ILE A 87 7.29 -20.19 12.29
CA ILE A 87 6.63 -19.58 11.14
C ILE A 87 5.73 -18.45 11.66
N ASN A 88 5.99 -17.23 11.20
CA ASN A 88 5.20 -16.06 11.55
C ASN A 88 4.50 -15.53 10.29
N ILE A 89 3.17 -15.58 10.29
CA ILE A 89 2.33 -15.17 9.16
C ILE A 89 1.79 -13.76 9.43
N ASN A 90 1.92 -12.86 8.46
CA ASN A 90 1.71 -11.42 8.64
C ASN A 90 0.75 -10.84 7.60
N GLY A 91 -0.10 -9.94 8.09
CA GLY A 91 -0.71 -8.87 7.31
C GLY A 91 -0.17 -7.55 7.85
N SER A 92 1.12 -7.29 7.64
CA SER A 92 1.79 -6.08 8.11
C SER A 92 1.80 -5.03 6.99
N PRO A 93 1.05 -3.92 7.12
CA PRO A 93 1.00 -2.90 6.09
C PRO A 93 2.32 -2.14 6.02
N PHE A 94 2.58 -1.62 4.82
CA PHE A 94 3.70 -0.76 4.50
C PHE A 94 3.60 0.57 5.24
N ASP A 95 4.75 0.98 5.74
CA ASP A 95 5.05 2.32 6.22
C ASP A 95 6.54 2.53 5.92
N ARG A 96 6.90 3.71 5.41
CA ARG A 96 8.25 4.03 4.93
C ARG A 96 9.34 3.87 5.99
N HIS A 97 8.98 3.89 7.28
CA HIS A 97 9.89 3.72 8.41
C HIS A 97 9.82 2.32 9.05
N LYS A 98 8.84 1.48 8.68
CA LYS A 98 8.57 0.20 9.34
C LYS A 98 9.41 -0.97 8.82
N GLY A 99 10.04 -0.85 7.64
CA GLY A 99 10.85 -1.92 7.06
C GLY A 99 12.03 -2.35 7.95
N GLY A 100 12.89 -1.40 8.31
CA GLY A 100 14.04 -1.67 9.19
C GLY A 100 13.62 -2.09 10.61
N VAL A 101 12.51 -1.57 11.12
CA VAL A 101 11.96 -1.97 12.42
C VAL A 101 11.50 -3.43 12.40
N ARG A 102 10.77 -3.86 11.35
CA ARG A 102 10.35 -5.26 11.17
C ARG A 102 11.54 -6.22 11.20
N GLU A 103 12.57 -5.92 10.40
CA GLU A 103 13.78 -6.74 10.36
C GLU A 103 14.44 -6.79 11.74
N ALA A 104 14.69 -5.63 12.38
CA ALA A 104 15.32 -5.59 13.69
C ALA A 104 14.54 -6.38 14.75
N THR A 105 13.20 -6.28 14.77
CA THR A 105 12.35 -7.04 15.70
C THR A 105 12.47 -8.54 15.47
N VAL A 106 12.38 -9.01 14.22
CA VAL A 106 12.43 -10.45 13.91
C VAL A 106 13.83 -11.01 14.18
N LEU A 107 14.89 -10.28 13.83
CA LEU A 107 16.27 -10.69 14.10
C LEU A 107 16.51 -10.79 15.61
N ALA A 108 16.01 -9.83 16.40
CA ALA A 108 16.09 -9.90 17.86
C ALA A 108 15.38 -11.15 18.41
N ARG A 109 14.16 -11.46 17.93
CA ARG A 109 13.45 -12.70 18.33
C ARG A 109 14.23 -13.96 17.96
N ALA A 110 14.83 -14.00 16.78
CA ALA A 110 15.61 -15.15 16.34
C ALA A 110 16.84 -15.37 17.24
N THR A 111 17.57 -14.32 17.56
CA THR A 111 18.73 -14.36 18.48
C THR A 111 18.31 -14.73 19.91
N GLU A 112 17.28 -14.09 20.46
CA GLU A 112 16.82 -14.33 21.84
C GLU A 112 16.32 -15.76 22.05
N THR A 113 15.67 -16.33 21.04
CA THR A 113 15.16 -17.71 21.10
C THR A 113 16.18 -18.75 20.64
N GLY A 114 17.26 -18.33 19.98
CA GLY A 114 18.22 -19.24 19.32
C GLY A 114 17.50 -20.16 18.33
N MET A 115 16.59 -19.60 17.55
CA MET A 115 15.70 -20.33 16.65
C MET A 115 15.46 -19.52 15.37
N PRO A 116 15.56 -20.12 14.17
CA PRO A 116 15.21 -19.44 12.93
C PRO A 116 13.74 -18.97 12.93
N VAL A 117 13.50 -17.81 12.35
CA VAL A 117 12.15 -17.23 12.19
C VAL A 117 11.88 -16.98 10.70
N VAL A 118 10.84 -17.61 10.19
CA VAL A 118 10.32 -17.41 8.82
C VAL A 118 9.20 -16.39 8.89
N TYR A 119 9.46 -15.20 8.36
CA TYR A 119 8.52 -14.08 8.30
C TYR A 119 7.85 -14.04 6.93
N VAL A 120 6.57 -14.41 6.87
CA VAL A 120 5.77 -14.39 5.64
C VAL A 120 4.77 -13.25 5.72
N ASN A 121 4.78 -12.34 4.75
CA ASN A 121 3.89 -11.17 4.74
C ASN A 121 3.04 -11.10 3.48
N GLN A 122 1.82 -10.61 3.65
CA GLN A 122 0.90 -10.29 2.57
C GLN A 122 1.49 -9.24 1.62
N VAL A 123 1.12 -9.29 0.34
CA VAL A 123 1.43 -8.27 -0.65
C VAL A 123 0.18 -7.95 -1.47
N CYS A 124 -0.28 -6.70 -1.40
CA CYS A 124 -1.37 -6.14 -2.23
C CYS A 124 -1.73 -4.72 -1.79
N GLY A 125 -2.45 -3.98 -2.63
CA GLY A 125 -3.29 -2.87 -2.19
C GLY A 125 -4.64 -3.36 -1.67
N GLN A 126 -5.08 -2.87 -0.51
CA GLN A 126 -6.41 -3.11 0.07
C GLN A 126 -6.94 -1.79 0.64
N ASP A 127 -7.90 -1.20 -0.07
CA ASP A 127 -8.45 0.12 0.23
C ASP A 127 -7.34 1.16 0.43
N GLU A 128 -7.14 1.66 1.65
CA GLU A 128 -6.08 2.63 1.94
C GLU A 128 -4.72 2.03 2.32
N LEU A 129 -4.68 0.73 2.62
CA LEU A 129 -3.46 0.06 3.04
C LEU A 129 -2.78 -0.57 1.83
N VAL A 130 -1.45 -0.53 1.84
CA VAL A 130 -0.62 -1.33 0.94
C VAL A 130 0.17 -2.30 1.81
N PHE A 131 0.11 -3.58 1.49
CA PHE A 131 0.98 -4.60 2.07
C PHE A 131 2.15 -4.81 1.11
N ASP A 132 3.37 -4.66 1.61
CA ASP A 132 4.59 -4.62 0.80
C ASP A 132 5.23 -5.99 0.58
N GLY A 133 4.68 -7.07 1.13
CA GLY A 133 5.34 -8.38 1.08
C GLY A 133 6.69 -8.29 1.79
N GLY A 134 7.78 -8.50 1.04
CA GLY A 134 9.13 -8.44 1.58
C GLY A 134 9.38 -9.54 2.62
N SER A 135 8.78 -10.71 2.43
CA SER A 135 8.97 -11.89 3.29
C SER A 135 10.46 -12.23 3.42
N PHE A 136 10.90 -12.70 4.58
CA PHE A 136 12.31 -13.02 4.80
C PHE A 136 12.50 -14.12 5.84
N VAL A 137 13.70 -14.68 5.89
CA VAL A 137 14.10 -15.68 6.89
C VAL A 137 15.29 -15.18 7.68
N ALA A 138 15.14 -15.13 9.00
CA ALA A 138 16.22 -14.92 9.95
C ALA A 138 16.74 -16.28 10.46
N ASP A 139 18.06 -16.47 10.47
CA ASP A 139 18.69 -17.62 11.13
C ASP A 139 18.72 -17.43 12.67
N GLU A 140 19.09 -18.48 13.39
CA GLU A 140 19.21 -18.47 14.86
C GLU A 140 20.23 -17.44 15.41
N GLY A 141 21.15 -16.97 14.57
CA GLY A 141 22.13 -15.95 14.91
C GLY A 141 21.64 -14.52 14.68
N GLY A 142 20.42 -14.33 14.17
CA GLY A 142 19.88 -13.01 13.85
C GLY A 142 20.43 -12.44 12.54
N ARG A 143 20.71 -13.29 11.55
CA ARG A 143 21.08 -12.87 10.18
C ARG A 143 19.99 -13.22 9.20
N ILE A 144 19.73 -12.31 8.26
CA ILE A 144 18.81 -12.58 7.15
C ILE A 144 19.51 -13.50 6.16
N ILE A 145 18.98 -14.70 5.97
CA ILE A 145 19.52 -15.66 5.01
C ILE A 145 18.77 -15.58 3.68
N ALA A 146 17.47 -15.28 3.68
CA ALA A 146 16.64 -15.19 2.47
C ALA A 146 15.70 -13.97 2.52
N ARG A 147 15.38 -13.39 1.36
CA ARG A 147 14.43 -12.27 1.21
C ARG A 147 13.70 -12.33 -0.12
N ALA A 148 12.37 -12.21 -0.08
CA ALA A 148 11.50 -12.03 -1.24
C ALA A 148 11.41 -10.55 -1.62
N ALA A 149 11.01 -10.28 -2.86
CA ALA A 149 10.81 -8.93 -3.36
C ALA A 149 9.73 -8.17 -2.56
N GLN A 150 9.90 -6.85 -2.48
CA GLN A 150 8.84 -5.96 -2.00
C GLN A 150 7.89 -5.63 -3.15
N PHE A 151 6.60 -5.46 -2.84
CA PHE A 151 5.54 -5.06 -3.77
C PHE A 151 5.29 -6.00 -4.95
N ALA A 152 5.76 -7.25 -4.87
CA ALA A 152 5.53 -8.31 -5.85
C ALA A 152 5.04 -9.59 -5.17
N GLU A 153 4.11 -10.30 -5.82
CA GLU A 153 3.73 -11.65 -5.42
C GLU A 153 4.85 -12.62 -5.80
N GLU A 154 5.31 -13.41 -4.83
CA GLU A 154 6.46 -14.28 -5.01
C GLU A 154 6.33 -15.56 -4.18
N LEU A 155 6.76 -16.68 -4.76
CA LEU A 155 7.00 -17.93 -4.05
C LEU A 155 8.51 -18.10 -3.86
N LEU A 156 9.00 -17.82 -2.65
CA LEU A 156 10.38 -18.05 -2.27
C LEU A 156 10.53 -19.44 -1.65
N VAL A 157 11.41 -20.27 -2.23
CA VAL A 157 11.77 -21.59 -1.69
C VAL A 157 13.15 -21.49 -1.06
N VAL A 158 13.27 -21.92 0.20
CA VAL A 158 14.48 -21.78 1.01
C VAL A 158 14.70 -23.02 1.86
N ASP A 159 15.94 -23.50 1.89
CA ASP A 159 16.40 -24.48 2.86
C ASP A 159 16.86 -23.72 4.12
N VAL A 160 16.17 -23.94 5.23
CA VAL A 160 16.48 -23.30 6.52
C VAL A 160 17.33 -24.25 7.36
N PRO A 161 18.57 -23.89 7.72
CA PRO A 161 19.37 -24.68 8.65
C PRO A 161 18.66 -24.75 10.01
N ILE A 162 18.44 -25.97 10.49
CA ILE A 162 17.83 -26.22 11.80
C ILE A 162 18.89 -26.79 12.72
N GLY A 163 19.14 -26.13 13.86
CA GLY A 163 20.11 -26.61 14.85
C GLY A 163 19.71 -27.93 15.52
N ASP A 164 20.71 -28.71 15.93
CA ASP A 164 20.58 -30.03 16.59
C ASP A 164 19.96 -29.97 18.01
N ALA A 165 19.53 -28.80 18.47
CA ALA A 165 19.06 -28.59 19.83
C ALA A 165 17.87 -29.52 20.15
N ALA A 166 18.17 -30.62 20.84
CA ALA A 166 17.19 -31.59 21.30
C ALA A 166 16.14 -30.88 22.17
N PRO A 167 14.84 -31.19 22.00
CA PRO A 167 13.80 -30.60 22.85
C PRO A 167 14.11 -30.92 24.32
N THR A 168 14.37 -29.89 25.13
CA THR A 168 14.60 -30.02 26.59
C THR A 168 13.39 -30.59 27.32
N ALA A 169 12.22 -30.57 26.69
CA ALA A 169 11.04 -31.31 27.09
C ALA A 169 10.38 -31.93 25.86
N SER A 170 10.74 -33.17 25.51
CA SER A 170 9.96 -33.98 24.56
C SER A 170 8.60 -34.27 25.19
N ARG A 171 7.59 -33.43 24.93
CA ARG A 171 6.20 -33.80 25.23
C ARG A 171 5.82 -34.92 24.28
N SER A 172 5.54 -36.10 24.82
CA SER A 172 5.28 -37.33 24.05
C SER A 172 4.06 -37.26 23.10
N ASN A 173 3.25 -36.19 23.18
CA ASN A 173 1.98 -36.06 22.46
C ASN A 173 1.97 -34.99 21.35
N THR A 174 3.12 -34.47 20.92
CA THR A 174 3.17 -33.50 19.81
C THR A 174 2.74 -34.17 18.49
N PRO A 175 1.75 -33.64 17.75
CA PRO A 175 1.30 -34.24 16.49
C PRO A 175 2.46 -34.38 15.48
N LYS A 176 2.64 -35.59 14.94
CA LYS A 176 3.67 -35.90 13.94
C LYS A 176 3.09 -35.88 12.54
N ILE A 177 3.72 -35.10 11.66
CA ILE A 177 3.38 -34.92 10.26
C ILE A 177 4.51 -35.50 9.43
N SER A 178 4.22 -36.64 8.82
CA SER A 178 5.11 -37.26 7.83
C SER A 178 4.99 -36.53 6.49
N THR A 179 6.12 -36.15 5.91
CA THR A 179 6.21 -35.60 4.55
C THR A 179 6.70 -36.69 3.59
N SER A 180 6.53 -36.50 2.27
CA SER A 180 6.96 -37.48 1.27
C SER A 180 8.48 -37.74 1.38
N ALA A 181 8.86 -39.02 1.50
CA ALA A 181 10.24 -39.43 1.63
C ALA A 181 11.01 -39.26 0.31
N ALA A 182 11.74 -38.16 0.20
CA ALA A 182 13.05 -38.11 -0.42
C ALA A 182 13.71 -36.80 0.02
N ALA A 183 14.79 -36.89 0.78
CA ALA A 183 15.74 -35.78 0.85
C ALA A 183 16.17 -35.51 -0.59
N ARG A 184 15.69 -34.40 -1.18
CA ARG A 184 16.22 -33.95 -2.47
C ARG A 184 17.70 -33.68 -2.24
N SER A 185 18.54 -34.16 -3.15
CA SER A 185 19.99 -34.01 -3.10
C SER A 185 20.35 -32.56 -2.73
N ALA A 186 21.24 -32.42 -1.75
CA ALA A 186 21.67 -31.17 -1.13
C ALA A 186 22.58 -30.34 -2.05
N THR A 187 22.17 -30.10 -3.31
CA THR A 187 22.68 -28.94 -4.02
C THR A 187 21.92 -27.73 -3.48
N ALA A 188 22.53 -27.01 -2.55
CA ALA A 188 22.01 -25.76 -2.03
C ALA A 188 21.59 -24.88 -3.22
N THR A 189 20.30 -24.62 -3.35
CA THR A 189 19.80 -23.72 -4.38
C THR A 189 20.39 -22.35 -4.07
N PRO A 190 21.06 -21.67 -5.03
CA PRO A 190 21.59 -20.34 -4.76
C PRO A 190 20.45 -19.45 -4.27
N MET A 191 20.62 -18.90 -3.07
CA MET A 191 19.61 -18.05 -2.45
C MET A 191 19.53 -16.75 -3.23
N LEU A 192 18.51 -16.61 -4.07
CA LEU A 192 18.15 -15.34 -4.68
C LEU A 192 17.49 -14.50 -3.58
N SER A 193 18.31 -13.72 -2.86
CA SER A 193 17.81 -12.71 -1.94
C SER A 193 17.57 -11.42 -2.71
N ALA A 194 16.33 -10.96 -2.72
CA ALA A 194 16.00 -9.63 -3.22
C ALA A 194 16.82 -8.56 -2.47
N GLN A 195 17.17 -7.48 -3.16
CA GLN A 195 17.80 -6.32 -2.54
C GLN A 195 16.72 -5.38 -2.00
N PRO A 196 16.92 -4.78 -0.80
CA PRO A 196 16.01 -3.76 -0.31
C PRO A 196 15.96 -2.55 -1.26
N LEU A 197 14.77 -2.02 -1.47
CA LEU A 197 14.55 -0.82 -2.28
C LEU A 197 14.95 0.44 -1.50
N GLY A 198 15.35 1.50 -2.21
CA GLY A 198 15.51 2.83 -1.61
C GLY A 198 14.17 3.41 -1.16
N GLU A 199 14.18 4.32 -0.18
CA GLU A 199 12.95 4.85 0.44
C GLU A 199 11.93 5.40 -0.57
N LEU A 200 12.39 6.27 -1.49
CA LEU A 200 11.51 6.85 -2.52
C LEU A 200 10.99 5.79 -3.51
N ASP A 201 11.78 4.74 -3.79
CA ASP A 201 11.36 3.65 -4.65
C ASP A 201 10.30 2.77 -3.98
N GLN A 202 10.41 2.56 -2.66
CA GLN A 202 9.38 1.89 -1.88
C GLN A 202 8.07 2.67 -1.92
N VAL A 203 8.13 4.00 -1.75
CA VAL A 203 6.93 4.85 -1.83
C VAL A 203 6.31 4.81 -3.22
N LEU A 204 7.10 4.96 -4.30
CA LEU A 204 6.58 4.86 -5.67
C LEU A 204 5.94 3.49 -5.94
N ALA A 205 6.60 2.40 -5.52
CA ALA A 205 6.08 1.05 -5.68
C ALA A 205 4.79 0.83 -4.87
N ALA A 206 4.69 1.38 -3.66
CA ALA A 206 3.47 1.33 -2.86
C ALA A 206 2.32 2.08 -3.54
N LEU A 207 2.57 3.29 -4.03
CA LEU A 207 1.58 4.10 -4.76
C LEU A 207 1.10 3.37 -6.03
N ALA A 208 2.01 2.77 -6.79
CA ALA A 208 1.68 2.02 -8.00
C ALA A 208 0.88 0.73 -7.68
N LEU A 209 1.32 -0.07 -6.70
CA LEU A 209 0.62 -1.29 -6.27
C LEU A 209 -0.78 -0.97 -5.74
N GLY A 210 -0.90 0.03 -4.87
CA GLY A 210 -2.18 0.47 -4.31
C GLY A 210 -3.14 0.94 -5.41
N THR A 211 -2.67 1.77 -6.34
CA THR A 211 -3.46 2.24 -7.48
C THR A 211 -3.91 1.10 -8.38
N ARG A 212 -2.98 0.21 -8.76
CA ARG A 212 -3.27 -0.95 -9.62
C ARG A 212 -4.33 -1.85 -9.00
N ASP A 213 -4.14 -2.23 -7.75
CA ASP A 213 -5.02 -3.17 -7.07
C ASP A 213 -6.39 -2.55 -6.80
N TYR A 214 -6.45 -1.27 -6.39
CA TYR A 214 -7.74 -0.60 -6.18
C TYR A 214 -8.56 -0.53 -7.47
N VAL A 215 -7.94 -0.13 -8.59
CA VAL A 215 -8.60 -0.08 -9.90
C VAL A 215 -9.07 -1.47 -10.32
N ARG A 216 -8.18 -2.47 -10.31
CA ARG A 216 -8.48 -3.81 -10.84
C ARG A 216 -9.46 -4.60 -9.97
N LYS A 217 -9.29 -4.58 -8.64
CA LYS A 217 -10.16 -5.33 -7.72
C LYS A 217 -11.59 -4.80 -7.69
N ASN A 218 -11.77 -3.51 -8.02
CA ASN A 218 -13.10 -2.90 -8.16
C ASN A 218 -13.66 -2.98 -9.60
N GLY A 219 -13.02 -3.74 -10.50
CA GLY A 219 -13.54 -3.99 -11.86
C GLY A 219 -13.30 -2.87 -12.85
N PHE A 220 -12.58 -1.81 -12.48
CA PHE A 220 -12.17 -0.77 -13.42
C PHE A 220 -10.97 -1.23 -14.25
N THR A 221 -10.91 -0.73 -15.48
CA THR A 221 -9.81 -1.05 -16.40
C THR A 221 -8.98 0.17 -16.76
N ASP A 222 -9.53 1.37 -16.63
CA ASP A 222 -8.97 2.62 -17.14
C ASP A 222 -9.24 3.75 -16.13
N VAL A 223 -8.39 4.78 -16.16
CA VAL A 223 -8.46 5.92 -15.25
C VAL A 223 -8.45 7.25 -15.99
N VAL A 224 -9.05 8.27 -15.38
CA VAL A 224 -9.06 9.64 -15.88
C VAL A 224 -8.49 10.61 -14.85
N ILE A 225 -7.64 11.54 -15.29
CA ILE A 225 -6.90 12.48 -14.44
C ILE A 225 -7.04 13.89 -15.00
N GLY A 226 -7.42 14.85 -14.14
CA GLY A 226 -7.33 16.26 -14.49
C GLY A 226 -5.87 16.72 -14.51
N LEU A 227 -5.36 17.11 -15.68
CA LEU A 227 -3.98 17.59 -15.84
C LEU A 227 -3.95 19.11 -15.77
N SER A 228 -3.51 19.65 -14.64
CA SER A 228 -3.39 21.11 -14.42
C SER A 228 -2.08 21.69 -14.93
N GLY A 229 -1.12 20.83 -15.30
CA GLY A 229 0.28 21.21 -15.53
C GLY A 229 1.07 21.39 -14.22
N GLY A 230 0.43 21.19 -13.07
CA GLY A 230 1.07 21.20 -11.75
C GLY A 230 1.66 19.84 -11.37
N ILE A 231 2.57 19.86 -10.40
CA ILE A 231 3.37 18.70 -10.01
C ILE A 231 2.57 17.54 -9.43
N ASP A 232 1.48 17.81 -8.71
CA ASP A 232 0.68 16.75 -8.06
C ASP A 232 -0.02 15.89 -9.11
N SER A 233 -0.70 16.53 -10.07
CA SER A 233 -1.31 15.82 -11.21
C SER A 233 -0.28 15.10 -12.08
N ALA A 234 0.94 15.64 -12.19
CA ALA A 234 2.02 15.02 -12.93
C ALA A 234 2.53 13.74 -12.26
N LEU A 235 2.72 13.76 -10.94
CA LEU A 235 3.10 12.57 -10.18
C LEU A 235 2.00 11.51 -10.22
N VAL A 236 0.73 11.89 -10.05
CA VAL A 236 -0.40 10.95 -10.14
C VAL A 236 -0.48 10.31 -11.53
N ALA A 237 -0.28 11.07 -12.60
CA ALA A 237 -0.24 10.52 -13.96
C ALA A 237 0.92 9.53 -14.15
N ALA A 238 2.11 9.85 -13.65
CA ALA A 238 3.26 8.94 -13.72
C ALA A 238 3.01 7.63 -12.94
N VAL A 239 2.46 7.71 -11.73
CA VAL A 239 2.08 6.53 -10.93
C VAL A 239 1.01 5.71 -11.63
N ALA A 240 -0.01 6.35 -12.21
CA ALA A 240 -1.08 5.65 -12.92
C ALA A 240 -0.55 4.88 -14.14
N VAL A 241 0.41 5.44 -14.87
CA VAL A 241 1.08 4.77 -16.00
C VAL A 241 1.92 3.59 -15.53
N ASP A 242 2.66 3.71 -14.43
CA ASP A 242 3.41 2.60 -13.83
C ASP A 242 2.47 1.48 -13.35
N ALA A 243 1.32 1.86 -12.79
CA ALA A 243 0.32 0.93 -12.24
C ALA A 243 -0.47 0.16 -13.32
N LEU A 244 -0.87 0.83 -14.41
CA LEU A 244 -1.86 0.33 -15.35
C LEU A 244 -1.36 0.24 -16.81
N GLY A 245 -0.28 0.94 -17.15
CA GLY A 245 0.18 1.14 -18.51
C GLY A 245 -0.50 2.34 -19.20
N ALA A 246 0.24 3.00 -20.10
CA ALA A 246 -0.18 4.27 -20.71
C ALA A 246 -1.49 4.20 -21.50
N SER A 247 -1.80 3.05 -22.12
CA SER A 247 -3.04 2.85 -22.88
C SER A 247 -4.31 2.88 -22.04
N ARG A 248 -4.19 2.90 -20.71
CA ARG A 248 -5.29 2.86 -19.74
C ARG A 248 -5.42 4.13 -18.90
N VAL A 249 -4.68 5.17 -19.27
CA VAL A 249 -4.62 6.44 -18.53
C VAL A 249 -5.03 7.56 -19.49
N HIS A 250 -6.08 8.29 -19.13
CA HIS A 250 -6.62 9.40 -19.92
C HIS A 250 -6.42 10.72 -19.17
N GLY A 251 -5.62 11.62 -19.73
CA GLY A 251 -5.45 12.98 -19.23
C GLY A 251 -6.55 13.91 -19.74
N VAL A 252 -6.99 14.86 -18.92
CA VAL A 252 -7.96 15.90 -19.33
C VAL A 252 -7.46 17.27 -18.92
N SER A 253 -7.17 18.11 -19.90
CA SER A 253 -6.93 19.54 -19.69
C SER A 253 -8.26 20.29 -19.67
N MET A 254 -8.52 21.05 -18.62
CA MET A 254 -9.79 21.77 -18.40
C MET A 254 -9.56 23.28 -18.20
N PRO A 255 -9.13 24.00 -19.27
CA PRO A 255 -8.75 25.39 -19.17
C PRO A 255 -9.97 26.30 -18.92
N SER A 256 -9.76 27.35 -18.14
CA SER A 256 -10.66 28.50 -18.02
C SER A 256 -10.06 29.74 -18.69
N ARG A 257 -10.78 30.85 -18.66
CA ARG A 257 -10.27 32.18 -19.08
C ARG A 257 -9.01 32.66 -18.34
N TYR A 258 -8.64 32.04 -17.22
CA TYR A 258 -7.45 32.39 -16.44
C TYR A 258 -6.26 31.42 -16.63
N SER A 259 -6.46 30.32 -17.36
CA SER A 259 -5.42 29.31 -17.55
C SER A 259 -4.28 29.81 -18.44
N SER A 260 -3.04 29.68 -17.97
CA SER A 260 -1.86 30.11 -18.70
C SER A 260 -1.51 29.17 -19.86
N GLU A 261 -0.86 29.72 -20.89
CA GLU A 261 -0.31 28.92 -21.98
C GLU A 261 0.76 27.93 -21.49
N GLY A 262 1.54 28.33 -20.48
CA GLY A 262 2.58 27.50 -19.85
C GLY A 262 2.00 26.24 -19.22
N SER A 263 0.97 26.37 -18.37
CA SER A 263 0.33 25.22 -17.70
C SER A 263 -0.30 24.23 -18.70
N ARG A 264 -0.87 24.74 -19.80
CA ARG A 264 -1.38 23.90 -20.89
C ARG A 264 -0.26 23.16 -21.64
N THR A 265 0.85 23.85 -21.89
CA THR A 265 2.02 23.29 -22.57
C THR A 265 2.68 22.20 -21.73
N ASP A 266 2.83 22.43 -20.43
CA ASP A 266 3.39 21.47 -19.48
C ASP A 266 2.53 20.19 -19.42
N ALA A 267 1.21 20.32 -19.31
CA ALA A 267 0.29 19.19 -19.31
C ALA A 267 0.37 18.39 -20.62
N ALA A 268 0.44 19.07 -21.76
CA ALA A 268 0.60 18.43 -23.07
C ALA A 268 1.96 17.71 -23.21
N LEU A 269 3.03 18.30 -22.69
CA LEU A 269 4.37 17.71 -22.72
C LEU A 269 4.44 16.47 -21.82
N LEU A 270 3.90 16.56 -20.60
CA LEU A 270 3.77 15.41 -19.70
C LEU A 270 3.01 14.26 -20.38
N ALA A 271 1.86 14.54 -20.98
CA ALA A 271 1.05 13.52 -21.65
C ALA A 271 1.83 12.82 -22.78
N ARG A 272 2.55 13.60 -23.60
CA ARG A 272 3.44 13.05 -24.64
C ARG A 272 4.57 12.20 -24.05
N ASN A 273 5.22 12.67 -22.99
CA ASN A 273 6.35 11.98 -22.36
C ASN A 273 5.93 10.63 -21.74
N LEU A 274 4.71 10.57 -21.19
CA LEU A 274 4.09 9.38 -20.64
C LEU A 274 3.46 8.47 -21.70
N GLY A 275 3.21 8.98 -22.91
CA GLY A 275 2.53 8.24 -23.98
C GLY A 275 1.03 8.05 -23.73
N ILE A 276 0.39 8.97 -23.00
CA ILE A 276 -1.05 8.92 -22.67
C ILE A 276 -1.87 9.83 -23.59
N GLU A 277 -3.14 9.49 -23.78
CA GLU A 277 -4.10 10.38 -24.43
C GLU A 277 -4.34 11.62 -23.56
N MET A 278 -4.47 12.79 -24.19
CA MET A 278 -4.90 14.01 -23.51
C MET A 278 -6.07 14.66 -24.24
N LEU A 279 -7.23 14.68 -23.59
CA LEU A 279 -8.40 15.42 -24.01
C LEU A 279 -8.32 16.88 -23.55
N THR A 280 -8.97 17.79 -24.27
CA THR A 280 -9.14 19.19 -23.84
C THR A 280 -10.62 19.54 -23.79
N VAL A 281 -11.10 19.91 -22.60
CA VAL A 281 -12.51 20.26 -22.35
C VAL A 281 -12.56 21.62 -21.62
N PRO A 282 -12.65 22.75 -22.33
CA PRO A 282 -12.72 24.07 -21.70
C PRO A 282 -13.95 24.20 -20.80
N ILE A 283 -13.77 24.75 -19.59
CA ILE A 283 -14.85 24.88 -18.60
C ILE A 283 -15.66 26.16 -18.74
N GLU A 284 -15.20 27.07 -19.59
CA GLU A 284 -15.74 28.41 -19.76
C GLU A 284 -17.26 28.44 -20.00
N PRO A 285 -17.84 27.60 -20.89
CA PRO A 285 -19.30 27.61 -21.09
C PRO A 285 -20.10 27.28 -19.84
N ALA A 286 -19.66 26.29 -19.07
CA ALA A 286 -20.33 25.89 -17.83
C ALA A 286 -20.11 26.91 -16.72
N PHE A 287 -18.91 27.48 -16.62
CA PHE A 287 -18.61 28.52 -15.63
C PHE A 287 -19.44 29.79 -15.88
N ALA A 288 -19.53 30.25 -17.13
CA ALA A 288 -20.36 31.39 -17.51
C ALA A 288 -21.84 31.18 -17.16
N ALA A 289 -22.37 29.98 -17.43
CA ALA A 289 -23.75 29.63 -17.07
C ALA A 289 -24.00 29.66 -15.56
N TYR A 290 -23.04 29.20 -14.74
CA TYR A 290 -23.14 29.32 -13.29
C TYR A 290 -23.13 30.77 -12.82
N LEU A 291 -22.23 31.60 -13.36
CA LEU A 291 -22.17 33.03 -13.04
C LEU A 291 -23.47 33.74 -13.40
N GLU A 292 -24.04 33.46 -14.57
CA GLU A 292 -25.32 34.03 -14.99
C GLU A 292 -26.47 33.59 -14.05
N MET A 293 -26.51 32.31 -13.71
CA MET A 293 -27.52 31.74 -12.81
C MET A 293 -27.48 32.39 -11.41
N THR A 294 -26.30 32.63 -10.87
CA THR A 294 -26.13 33.19 -9.51
C THR A 294 -26.08 34.71 -9.47
N HIS A 295 -25.94 35.39 -10.61
CA HIS A 295 -25.75 36.84 -10.71
C HIS A 295 -26.76 37.64 -9.87
N HIS A 296 -28.06 37.34 -10.00
CA HIS A 296 -29.10 38.07 -9.27
C HIS A 296 -29.08 37.82 -7.75
N VAL A 297 -28.58 36.67 -7.29
CA VAL A 297 -28.49 36.31 -5.86
C VAL A 297 -27.23 36.90 -5.25
N PHE A 298 -26.13 36.91 -5.99
CA PHE A 298 -24.86 37.49 -5.53
C PHE A 298 -24.90 39.02 -5.56
N ALA A 299 -25.77 39.60 -6.39
CA ALA A 299 -25.99 41.04 -6.52
C ALA A 299 -24.66 41.78 -6.74
N ASP A 300 -24.45 42.92 -6.09
CA ASP A 300 -23.25 43.76 -6.24
C ASP A 300 -22.05 43.30 -5.40
N ARG A 301 -22.01 42.04 -4.95
CA ARG A 301 -20.86 41.52 -4.21
C ARG A 301 -19.68 41.31 -5.17
N THR A 302 -18.51 41.78 -4.76
CA THR A 302 -17.27 41.55 -5.49
C THR A 302 -16.93 40.06 -5.51
N ALA A 303 -16.45 39.57 -6.66
CA ALA A 303 -15.98 38.19 -6.79
C ALA A 303 -14.89 37.85 -5.75
N ASP A 304 -14.97 36.65 -5.20
CA ASP A 304 -14.09 36.14 -4.16
C ASP A 304 -13.77 34.64 -4.38
N LEU A 305 -13.42 33.93 -3.31
CA LEU A 305 -13.13 32.48 -3.35
C LEU A 305 -14.33 31.66 -3.89
N THR A 306 -15.54 32.21 -3.88
CA THR A 306 -16.75 31.59 -4.41
C THR A 306 -16.62 31.27 -5.89
N GLU A 307 -16.21 32.23 -6.71
CA GLU A 307 -16.04 32.06 -8.16
C GLU A 307 -14.86 31.13 -8.49
N GLU A 308 -13.79 31.17 -7.70
CA GLU A 308 -12.67 30.23 -7.81
C GLU A 308 -13.12 28.79 -7.54
N ASN A 309 -13.90 28.59 -6.47
CA ASN A 309 -14.47 27.28 -6.11
C ASN A 309 -15.47 26.78 -7.17
N LEU A 310 -16.25 27.66 -7.80
CA LEU A 310 -17.16 27.27 -8.90
C LEU A 310 -16.37 26.66 -10.07
N GLN A 311 -15.25 27.25 -10.47
CA GLN A 311 -14.39 26.66 -11.51
C GLN A 311 -13.90 25.26 -11.10
N SER A 312 -13.46 25.08 -9.86
CA SER A 312 -13.03 23.77 -9.35
C SER A 312 -14.15 22.72 -9.43
N ARG A 313 -15.38 23.08 -9.03
CA ARG A 313 -16.56 22.19 -9.09
C ARG A 313 -17.00 21.85 -10.51
N VAL A 314 -16.90 22.79 -11.45
CA VAL A 314 -17.17 22.53 -12.87
C VAL A 314 -16.17 21.50 -13.42
N ARG A 315 -14.88 21.59 -13.04
CA ARG A 315 -13.87 20.58 -13.41
C ARG A 315 -14.19 19.21 -12.83
N GLY A 316 -14.50 19.14 -11.53
CA GLY A 316 -14.90 17.90 -10.86
C GLY A 316 -16.11 17.24 -11.53
N THR A 317 -17.14 18.03 -11.82
CA THR A 317 -18.35 17.55 -12.53
C THR A 317 -18.02 17.04 -13.94
N THR A 318 -17.12 17.72 -14.66
CA THR A 318 -16.68 17.31 -16.00
C THR A 318 -15.95 15.96 -15.96
N LEU A 319 -15.04 15.76 -15.01
CA LEU A 319 -14.34 14.47 -14.83
C LEU A 319 -15.32 13.34 -14.48
N MET A 320 -16.29 13.61 -13.60
CA MET A 320 -17.32 12.62 -13.25
C MET A 320 -18.23 12.29 -14.43
N ALA A 321 -18.57 13.26 -15.28
CA ALA A 321 -19.34 13.01 -16.49
C ALA A 321 -18.59 12.08 -17.45
N LEU A 322 -17.27 12.29 -17.64
CA LEU A 322 -16.41 11.41 -18.43
C LEU A 322 -16.32 10.01 -17.80
N SER A 323 -16.11 9.95 -16.48
CA SER A 323 -16.12 8.70 -15.72
C SER A 323 -17.41 7.90 -15.90
N ASN A 324 -18.57 8.55 -15.77
CA ASN A 324 -19.87 7.90 -15.96
C ASN A 324 -20.11 7.46 -17.41
N LYS A 325 -19.58 8.20 -18.39
CA LYS A 325 -19.77 7.86 -19.80
C LYS A 325 -18.89 6.69 -20.25
N PHE A 326 -17.64 6.67 -19.81
CA PHE A 326 -16.63 5.73 -20.31
C PHE A 326 -16.27 4.62 -19.31
N GLY A 327 -16.78 4.68 -18.07
CA GLY A 327 -16.45 3.73 -17.03
C GLY A 327 -15.05 3.89 -16.46
N TRP A 328 -14.42 5.06 -16.63
CA TRP A 328 -13.08 5.36 -16.12
C TRP A 328 -13.10 5.76 -14.66
N MET A 329 -12.14 5.32 -13.85
CA MET A 329 -12.03 5.79 -12.46
C MET A 329 -11.32 7.16 -12.44
N VAL A 330 -11.94 8.15 -11.79
CA VAL A 330 -11.29 9.45 -11.57
C VAL A 330 -10.25 9.31 -10.45
N LEU A 331 -8.99 9.62 -10.74
CA LEU A 331 -7.95 9.73 -9.72
C LEU A 331 -7.81 11.18 -9.27
N THR A 332 -7.90 11.42 -7.96
CA THR A 332 -7.69 12.77 -7.40
C THR A 332 -6.22 13.03 -7.16
N THR A 333 -5.85 14.31 -7.16
CA THR A 333 -4.45 14.76 -7.11
C THR A 333 -4.11 15.54 -5.85
N GLY A 334 -5.00 15.56 -4.86
CA GLY A 334 -4.76 16.26 -3.59
C GLY A 334 -3.70 15.56 -2.75
N ASN A 335 -2.71 16.31 -2.26
CA ASN A 335 -1.64 15.80 -1.42
C ASN A 335 -1.93 15.99 0.09
N LYS A 336 -1.13 15.37 0.96
CA LYS A 336 -1.32 15.40 2.42
C LYS A 336 -1.24 16.82 2.99
N SER A 337 -0.38 17.68 2.43
CA SER A 337 -0.24 19.06 2.89
C SER A 337 -1.54 19.85 2.65
N GLU A 338 -2.14 19.73 1.47
CA GLU A 338 -3.41 20.37 1.11
C GLU A 338 -4.57 19.88 1.98
N LEU A 339 -4.67 18.56 2.17
CA LEU A 339 -5.70 17.97 3.03
C LEU A 339 -5.56 18.41 4.48
N ALA A 340 -4.33 18.52 5.00
CA ALA A 340 -4.08 18.88 6.40
C ALA A 340 -4.52 20.31 6.73
N VAL A 341 -4.35 21.27 5.80
CA VAL A 341 -4.74 22.67 6.01
C VAL A 341 -6.10 23.03 5.39
N GLY A 342 -6.78 22.06 4.78
CA GLY A 342 -8.05 22.30 4.08
C GLY A 342 -7.91 23.15 2.81
N TYR A 343 -6.73 23.16 2.18
CA TYR A 343 -6.47 23.94 0.96
C TYR A 343 -6.89 23.17 -0.29
N PHE A 344 -8.20 22.92 -0.38
CA PHE A 344 -8.82 22.19 -1.49
C PHE A 344 -10.31 22.58 -1.58
N THR A 345 -10.93 22.42 -2.75
CA THR A 345 -12.37 22.68 -2.90
C THR A 345 -13.16 21.37 -2.75
N LEU A 346 -14.06 21.31 -1.76
CA LEU A 346 -15.03 20.22 -1.66
C LEU A 346 -15.88 20.15 -2.93
N TYR A 347 -15.96 18.93 -3.49
CA TYR A 347 -16.66 18.63 -4.75
C TYR A 347 -16.05 19.32 -5.98
N GLY A 348 -14.82 19.82 -5.86
CA GLY A 348 -14.00 20.32 -6.96
C GLY A 348 -12.82 19.40 -7.23
N ASP A 349 -11.60 19.86 -6.93
CA ASP A 349 -10.34 19.11 -7.03
C ASP A 349 -10.27 17.85 -6.15
N SER A 350 -11.11 17.77 -5.12
CA SER A 350 -11.31 16.58 -4.28
C SER A 350 -12.18 15.49 -4.90
N VAL A 351 -12.76 15.71 -6.09
CA VAL A 351 -13.65 14.75 -6.74
C VAL A 351 -12.87 13.61 -7.37
N GLY A 352 -13.11 12.39 -6.89
CA GLY A 352 -12.73 11.17 -7.60
C GLY A 352 -12.96 9.91 -6.77
N GLY A 353 -12.64 8.77 -7.37
CA GLY A 353 -12.83 7.45 -6.77
C GLY A 353 -11.63 6.99 -5.93
N PHE A 354 -10.43 7.51 -6.19
CA PHE A 354 -9.23 7.13 -5.45
C PHE A 354 -8.23 8.29 -5.39
N ALA A 355 -7.70 8.56 -4.19
CA ALA A 355 -6.79 9.66 -3.91
C ALA A 355 -5.35 9.15 -3.74
N VAL A 356 -4.63 9.03 -4.86
CA VAL A 356 -3.35 8.30 -4.95
C VAL A 356 -2.31 8.85 -3.97
N ILE A 357 -2.18 10.18 -3.88
CA ILE A 357 -1.13 10.84 -3.09
C ILE A 357 -1.67 11.50 -1.81
N LYS A 358 -2.83 11.04 -1.30
CA LYS A 358 -3.47 11.61 -0.11
C LYS A 358 -2.57 11.63 1.14
N ASP A 359 -1.62 10.71 1.22
CA ASP A 359 -0.72 10.54 2.36
C ASP A 359 0.73 10.99 2.08
N ILE A 360 0.95 11.72 0.99
CA ILE A 360 2.27 12.22 0.58
C ILE A 360 2.35 13.73 0.84
N PHE A 361 3.34 14.18 1.62
CA PHE A 361 3.56 15.62 1.84
C PHE A 361 4.07 16.30 0.58
N LYS A 362 3.80 17.60 0.42
CA LYS A 362 4.23 18.37 -0.76
C LYS A 362 5.72 18.25 -1.04
N THR A 363 6.56 18.27 -0.01
CA THR A 363 8.02 18.08 -0.13
C THR A 363 8.38 16.74 -0.76
N ASP A 364 7.66 15.68 -0.37
CA ASP A 364 7.85 14.34 -0.92
C ASP A 364 7.33 14.23 -2.35
N VAL A 365 6.25 14.94 -2.71
CA VAL A 365 5.78 15.01 -4.11
C VAL A 365 6.91 15.49 -5.03
N TYR A 366 7.65 16.55 -4.64
CA TYR A 366 8.81 17.00 -5.40
C TYR A 366 9.94 15.96 -5.46
N ALA A 367 10.24 15.29 -4.34
CA ALA A 367 11.28 14.27 -4.29
C ALA A 367 10.93 13.05 -5.18
N LEU A 368 9.69 12.58 -5.10
CA LEU A 368 9.17 11.47 -5.90
C LEU A 368 9.12 11.82 -7.39
N ALA A 369 8.71 13.04 -7.74
CA ALA A 369 8.69 13.48 -9.14
C ALA A 369 10.10 13.52 -9.76
N ARG A 370 11.11 13.98 -9.00
CA ARG A 370 12.52 13.87 -9.43
C ARG A 370 12.94 12.41 -9.57
N ARG A 371 12.57 11.57 -8.60
CA ARG A 371 12.88 10.13 -8.62
C ARG A 371 12.29 9.41 -9.83
N VAL A 372 11.09 9.78 -10.28
CA VAL A 372 10.47 9.26 -11.51
C VAL A 372 11.34 9.53 -12.73
N ASN A 373 11.86 10.75 -12.87
CA ASN A 373 12.76 11.10 -13.98
C ASN A 373 14.09 10.35 -13.89
N GLU A 374 14.68 10.27 -12.70
CA GLU A 374 15.94 9.54 -12.46
C GLU A 374 15.81 8.05 -12.85
N ARG A 375 14.77 7.36 -12.37
CA ARG A 375 14.52 5.94 -12.69
C ARG A 375 14.34 5.70 -14.18
N SER A 376 13.74 6.67 -14.88
CA SER A 376 13.46 6.57 -16.31
C SER A 376 14.67 6.89 -17.18
N GLY A 377 15.73 7.49 -16.63
CA GLY A 377 16.88 7.97 -17.38
C GLY A 377 16.56 9.09 -18.38
N ARG A 378 15.35 9.65 -18.33
CA ARG A 378 14.84 10.72 -19.20
C ARG A 378 13.81 11.57 -18.48
N GLU A 379 13.51 12.73 -19.05
CA GLU A 379 12.46 13.61 -18.55
C GLU A 379 11.07 13.01 -18.84
N ILE A 380 10.41 12.51 -17.79
CA ILE A 380 8.99 12.12 -17.82
C ILE A 380 8.14 13.31 -17.40
N ILE A 381 8.36 13.78 -16.17
CA ILE A 381 7.73 14.96 -15.61
C ILE A 381 8.55 16.18 -16.06
N PRO A 382 7.97 17.13 -16.81
CA PRO A 382 8.71 18.28 -17.33
C PRO A 382 9.44 19.06 -16.24
N HIS A 383 10.67 19.50 -16.52
CA HIS A 383 11.46 20.29 -15.58
C HIS A 383 10.76 21.59 -15.16
N ALA A 384 10.00 22.22 -16.08
CA ALA A 384 9.19 23.39 -15.78
C ALA A 384 8.15 23.11 -14.66
N THR A 385 7.56 21.91 -14.63
CA THR A 385 6.64 21.48 -13.57
C THR A 385 7.34 21.32 -12.22
N LEU A 386 8.65 21.05 -12.20
CA LEU A 386 9.44 20.88 -10.97
C LEU A 386 9.98 22.20 -10.39
N THR A 387 10.09 23.25 -11.20
CA THR A 387 10.70 24.52 -10.80
C THR A 387 9.73 25.70 -10.73
N LYS A 388 8.58 25.62 -11.40
CA LYS A 388 7.60 26.71 -11.36
C LYS A 388 6.96 26.83 -9.97
N PRO A 389 6.62 28.06 -9.53
CA PRO A 389 5.83 28.26 -8.33
C PRO A 389 4.47 27.56 -8.44
N PRO A 390 3.96 26.96 -7.33
CA PRO A 390 2.63 26.37 -7.33
C PRO A 390 1.55 27.47 -7.42
N SER A 391 0.76 27.46 -8.49
CA SER A 391 -0.40 28.34 -8.69
C SER A 391 -1.63 27.54 -9.13
N ALA A 392 -2.82 27.97 -8.68
CA ALA A 392 -4.10 27.38 -9.06
C ALA A 392 -4.72 28.05 -10.31
N GLU A 393 -4.20 29.21 -10.74
CA GLU A 393 -4.66 29.98 -11.92
C GLU A 393 -6.20 30.16 -11.98
N LEU A 394 -6.83 30.53 -10.86
CA LEU A 394 -8.28 30.70 -10.73
C LEU A 394 -8.73 32.17 -10.82
N ARG A 395 -7.80 33.13 -10.76
CA ARG A 395 -8.05 34.58 -10.91
C ARG A 395 -6.88 35.28 -11.62
N PRO A 396 -7.06 36.52 -12.15
CA PRO A 396 -5.97 37.28 -12.77
C PRO A 396 -4.76 37.43 -11.84
N ASP A 397 -3.55 37.32 -12.41
CA ASP A 397 -2.26 37.52 -11.75
C ASP A 397 -1.97 36.63 -10.52
N GLN A 398 -2.68 35.51 -10.35
CA GLN A 398 -2.40 34.53 -9.28
C GLN A 398 -1.07 33.79 -9.56
N ARG A 399 -0.08 33.97 -8.68
CA ARG A 399 1.25 33.35 -8.76
C ARG A 399 1.49 32.31 -7.69
#